data_AF-A0A9P7Y951-F1
#
_entry.id   AF-A0A9P7Y951-F1
#
_cell.length_a   1.000
_cell.length_b   1.000
_cell.length_c   1.000
_cell.angle_alpha   90.00
_cell.angle_beta   90.00
_cell.angle_gamma   90.00
#
_symmetry.space_group_name_H-M   'P 1'
#
loop_
_entity.id
_entity.type
_entity.pdbx_description
1 polymer ?
#
loop_
_entity_poly.entity_id
_entity_poly.type
_entity_poly.pdbx_seq_one_letter_code
_entity_poly.pdbx_strand_id
1 'polypeptide(L)'
;MRPQLLPLFLALYIGSFSAISLGDASAARLDHARRECRAQPGKANWPVAEEWSKLNVSLGGALLQPSPLAAAFYPSPLKDESECKFILEGAGGERVFIDDPLTIFTQWPLGDTCYMMAYPQTNCTQGGFPSYMVNVTTIRQIQNAGHEFFGRSTEAGSLRIWTHYLKCFEYLPEYTQGEYQGRASRVGAGLES
;
A
#
# COMPACT_ATOMS: atom_id res chain seq x y z
N MET A 1 -4.13 -33.92 -32.61
CA MET A 1 -3.10 -34.04 -31.55
C MET A 1 -3.23 -32.81 -30.65
N ARG A 2 -3.69 -33.01 -29.41
CA ARG A 2 -3.88 -31.94 -28.40
C ARG A 2 -2.58 -31.77 -27.61
N PRO A 3 -2.02 -30.56 -27.45
CA PRO A 3 -0.92 -30.35 -26.53
C PRO A 3 -1.47 -30.31 -25.10
N GLN A 4 -0.96 -31.20 -24.26
CA GLN A 4 -1.20 -31.21 -22.82
C GLN A 4 -0.34 -30.13 -22.16
N LEU A 5 -0.98 -29.14 -21.53
CA LEU A 5 -0.35 -28.22 -20.59
C LEU A 5 -0.18 -28.95 -19.25
N LEU A 6 1.07 -29.19 -18.85
CA LEU A 6 1.39 -29.57 -17.47
C LEU A 6 1.12 -28.36 -16.56
N PRO A 7 0.36 -28.50 -15.47
CA PRO A 7 0.25 -27.45 -14.47
C PRO A 7 1.51 -27.46 -13.62
N LEU A 8 2.32 -26.41 -13.73
CA LEU A 8 3.39 -26.09 -12.79
C LEU A 8 2.74 -25.65 -11.47
N PHE A 9 2.42 -26.62 -10.60
CA PHE A 9 2.11 -26.34 -9.21
C PHE A 9 3.42 -26.02 -8.46
N LEU A 10 3.82 -24.75 -8.48
CA LEU A 10 4.78 -24.25 -7.49
C LEU A 10 4.02 -24.05 -6.18
N ALA A 11 4.16 -25.00 -5.26
CA ALA A 11 3.63 -24.91 -3.91
C ALA A 11 4.29 -23.71 -3.19
N LEU A 12 3.50 -22.66 -2.95
CA LEU A 12 3.90 -21.50 -2.16
C LEU A 12 3.96 -21.90 -0.68
N TYR A 13 5.15 -21.77 -0.08
CA TYR A 13 5.41 -21.97 1.34
C TYR A 13 4.91 -20.76 2.16
N ILE A 14 3.60 -20.47 2.09
CA ILE A 14 2.92 -19.39 2.84
C ILE A 14 2.11 -19.96 4.02
N GLY A 15 1.97 -21.29 4.12
CA GLY A 15 1.16 -21.98 5.15
C GLY A 15 1.62 -21.85 6.60
N SER A 16 2.59 -20.99 6.90
CA SER A 16 3.11 -20.76 8.27
C SER A 16 2.79 -19.37 8.82
N PHE A 17 2.04 -18.54 8.10
CA PHE A 17 1.58 -17.23 8.59
C PHE A 17 0.12 -17.30 9.02
N SER A 18 -0.13 -17.55 10.30
CA SER A 18 -1.48 -17.50 10.89
C SER A 18 -2.14 -16.12 10.79
N ALA A 19 -1.34 -15.06 10.55
CA ALA A 19 -1.79 -13.69 10.39
C ALA A 19 -2.16 -13.31 8.94
N ILE A 20 -1.79 -14.11 7.93
CA ILE A 20 -2.09 -13.85 6.52
C ILE A 20 -2.71 -15.12 5.93
N SER A 21 -4.04 -15.20 6.00
CA SER A 21 -4.80 -16.28 5.36
C SER A 21 -5.17 -15.84 3.94
N LEU A 22 -4.64 -16.52 2.93
CA LEU A 22 -5.25 -16.50 1.59
C LEU A 22 -6.55 -17.30 1.69
N GLY A 23 -7.68 -16.63 1.43
CA GLY A 23 -9.00 -17.25 1.54
C GLY A 23 -9.14 -18.44 0.59
N ASP A 24 -9.52 -19.60 1.13
CA ASP A 24 -9.91 -20.76 0.34
C ASP A 24 -11.31 -20.51 -0.25
N ALA A 25 -11.38 -20.40 -1.58
CA ALA A 25 -12.63 -20.16 -2.31
C ALA A 25 -13.68 -21.26 -2.08
N SER A 26 -13.26 -22.46 -1.67
CA SER A 26 -14.15 -23.59 -1.34
C SER A 26 -14.66 -23.56 0.12
N ALA A 27 -14.05 -22.72 0.97
CA ALA A 27 -14.41 -22.54 2.38
C ALA A 27 -15.22 -21.26 2.64
N ALA A 28 -15.84 -20.69 1.61
CA ALA A 28 -16.70 -19.50 1.73
C ALA A 28 -18.02 -19.80 2.48
N ARG A 29 -17.91 -20.15 3.76
CA ARG A 29 -18.94 -19.85 4.75
C ARG A 29 -18.57 -18.49 5.32
N LEU A 30 -19.38 -17.48 5.02
CA LEU A 30 -19.38 -16.22 5.77
C LEU A 30 -19.82 -16.56 7.19
N ASP A 31 -18.87 -16.94 8.04
CA ASP A 31 -19.13 -17.12 9.46
C ASP A 31 -19.25 -15.71 10.08
N HIS A 32 -20.47 -15.17 10.06
CA HIS A 32 -20.83 -13.91 10.71
C HIS A 32 -20.62 -13.93 12.25
N ALA A 33 -20.16 -15.04 12.82
CA ALA A 33 -19.92 -15.21 14.25
C ALA A 33 -18.57 -14.67 14.76
N ARG A 34 -17.60 -14.34 13.90
CA ARG A 34 -16.33 -13.70 14.32
C ARG A 34 -16.35 -12.20 14.06
N ARG A 35 -16.89 -11.43 15.00
CA ARG A 35 -16.61 -9.97 15.08
C ARG A 35 -15.23 -9.75 15.70
N GLU A 36 -14.18 -10.24 15.05
CA GLU A 36 -12.81 -9.96 15.49
C GLU A 36 -12.39 -8.60 14.91
N CYS A 37 -11.97 -7.69 15.80
CA CYS A 37 -11.41 -6.41 15.38
C CYS A 37 -10.10 -6.63 14.63
N ARG A 38 -9.81 -5.78 13.65
CA ARG A 38 -8.50 -5.76 12.98
C ARG A 38 -7.39 -5.49 13.99
N ALA A 39 -6.20 -6.02 13.69
CA ALA A 39 -5.00 -5.73 14.47
C ALA A 39 -4.67 -4.24 14.42
N GLN A 40 -4.24 -3.68 15.56
CA GLN A 40 -3.88 -2.26 15.68
C GLN A 40 -2.51 -2.10 16.35
N PRO A 41 -1.66 -1.16 15.90
CA PRO A 41 -0.38 -0.87 16.54
C PRO A 41 -0.53 -0.65 18.05
N GLY A 42 0.33 -1.30 18.82
CA GLY A 42 0.32 -1.23 20.29
C GLY A 42 -0.69 -2.15 20.99
N LYS A 43 -1.49 -2.94 20.24
CA LYS A 43 -2.33 -4.02 20.80
C LYS A 43 -1.63 -5.37 20.72
N ALA A 44 -2.03 -6.30 21.57
CA ALA A 44 -1.45 -7.65 21.64
C ALA A 44 -1.65 -8.49 20.36
N ASN A 45 -2.64 -8.14 19.53
CA ASN A 45 -2.90 -8.78 18.23
C ASN A 45 -2.11 -8.13 17.08
N TRP A 46 -1.24 -7.15 17.35
CA TRP A 46 -0.37 -6.54 16.35
C TRP A 46 0.83 -7.44 16.05
N PRO A 47 1.21 -7.65 14.77
CA PRO A 47 2.36 -8.48 14.45
C PRO A 47 3.65 -7.93 15.05
N VAL A 48 4.48 -8.83 15.55
CA VAL A 48 5.78 -8.46 16.14
C VAL A 48 6.79 -8.12 15.04
N ALA A 49 7.87 -7.43 15.41
CA ALA A 49 8.91 -7.00 14.46
C ALA A 49 9.49 -8.15 13.61
N GLU A 50 9.60 -9.35 14.17
CA GLU A 50 10.07 -10.54 13.44
C GLU A 50 9.10 -10.95 12.32
N GLU A 51 7.78 -10.84 12.54
CA GLU A 51 6.77 -11.16 11.52
C GLU A 51 6.80 -10.15 10.37
N TRP A 52 6.96 -8.86 10.70
CA TRP A 52 7.18 -7.81 9.70
C TRP A 52 8.48 -8.02 8.93
N SER A 53 9.54 -8.47 9.59
CA SER A 53 10.80 -8.83 8.95
C SER A 53 10.64 -9.98 7.97
N LYS A 54 9.92 -11.04 8.35
CA LYS A 54 9.62 -12.17 7.45
C LYS A 54 8.80 -11.73 6.23
N LEU A 55 7.82 -10.84 6.43
CA LEU A 55 7.08 -10.23 5.32
C LEU A 55 8.01 -9.41 4.41
N ASN A 56 8.91 -8.61 4.98
CA ASN A 56 9.86 -7.83 4.19
C ASN A 56 10.77 -8.74 3.33
N VAL A 57 11.27 -9.83 3.90
CA VAL A 57 12.03 -10.86 3.17
C VAL A 57 11.18 -11.48 2.06
N SER A 58 9.92 -11.81 2.33
CA SER A 58 9.03 -12.40 1.32
C SER A 58 8.73 -11.41 0.18
N LEU A 59 8.72 -10.11 0.45
CA LEU A 59 8.52 -9.03 -0.52
C LEU A 59 9.80 -8.59 -1.24
N GLY A 60 10.96 -9.16 -0.88
CA GLY A 60 12.25 -8.80 -1.46
C GLY A 60 12.77 -7.43 -1.02
N GLY A 61 12.46 -7.02 0.22
CA GLY A 61 12.92 -5.73 0.77
C GLY A 61 11.98 -4.55 0.49
N ALA A 62 10.78 -4.80 -0.01
CA ALA A 62 9.86 -3.75 -0.45
C ALA A 62 8.92 -3.20 0.65
N LEU A 63 9.05 -3.65 1.90
CA LEU A 63 8.26 -3.15 3.02
C LEU A 63 8.87 -1.85 3.57
N LEU A 64 8.05 -0.81 3.64
CA LEU A 64 8.38 0.52 4.14
C LEU A 64 7.61 0.81 5.44
N GLN A 65 8.20 1.64 6.29
CA GLN A 65 7.57 2.28 7.45
C GLN A 65 7.70 3.80 7.30
N PRO A 66 6.95 4.43 6.38
CA PRO A 66 7.06 5.87 6.16
C PRO A 66 6.43 6.64 7.33
N SER A 67 6.97 7.83 7.59
CA SER A 67 6.37 8.82 8.50
C SER A 67 5.68 9.92 7.69
N PRO A 68 4.68 10.63 8.24
CA PRO A 68 3.93 11.62 7.48
C PRO A 68 4.86 12.67 6.87
N LEU A 69 4.61 13.05 5.62
CA LEU A 69 5.43 14.04 4.90
C LEU A 69 5.60 15.35 5.68
N ALA A 70 4.53 15.80 6.36
CA ALA A 70 4.56 17.00 7.18
C ALA A 70 5.40 16.87 8.47
N ALA A 71 5.87 15.67 8.86
CA ALA A 71 6.68 15.46 10.06
C ALA A 71 7.99 16.26 10.04
N ALA A 72 8.51 16.56 8.84
CA ALA A 72 9.70 17.39 8.64
C ALA A 72 9.58 18.79 9.28
N PHE A 73 8.36 19.34 9.38
CA PHE A 73 8.09 20.68 9.92
C PHE A 73 8.08 20.72 11.46
N TYR A 74 7.91 19.58 12.11
CA TYR A 74 7.65 19.49 13.54
C TYR A 74 8.94 19.24 14.33
N PRO A 75 9.07 19.77 15.56
CA PRO A 75 10.22 19.51 16.42
C PRO A 75 10.25 18.04 16.87
N SER A 76 10.94 17.20 16.10
CA SER A 76 11.08 15.76 16.30
C SER A 76 12.42 15.27 15.72
N PRO A 77 12.82 14.01 15.95
CA PRO A 77 13.97 13.42 15.26
C PRO A 77 13.83 13.39 13.73
N LEU A 78 12.61 13.57 13.21
CA LEU A 78 12.31 13.63 11.78
C LEU A 78 12.30 15.07 11.23
N LYS A 79 12.59 16.08 12.07
CA LYS A 79 12.66 17.47 11.63
C LYS A 79 13.78 17.62 10.60
N ASP A 80 13.43 18.14 9.42
CA ASP A 80 14.40 18.41 8.36
C ASP A 80 14.04 19.71 7.65
N GLU A 81 14.88 20.74 7.82
CA GLU A 81 14.65 22.07 7.25
C GLU A 81 14.82 22.10 5.73
N SER A 82 15.63 21.20 5.17
CA SER A 82 15.81 21.08 3.72
C SER A 82 14.60 20.42 3.08
N GLU A 83 14.05 19.37 3.71
CA GLU A 83 12.82 18.72 3.29
C GLU A 83 11.63 19.67 3.42
N CYS A 84 11.53 20.44 4.52
CA CYS A 84 10.53 21.50 4.66
C CYS A 84 10.55 22.47 3.49
N LYS A 85 11.75 22.95 3.13
CA LYS A 85 11.91 23.90 2.03
C LYS A 85 11.50 23.27 0.69
N PHE A 86 11.93 22.04 0.43
CA PHE A 86 11.54 21.29 -0.77
C PHE A 86 10.01 21.13 -0.86
N ILE A 87 9.36 20.74 0.23
CA ILE A 87 7.90 20.58 0.28
C ILE A 87 7.21 21.93 0.04
N LEU A 88 7.67 23.02 0.67
CA LEU A 88 7.08 24.35 0.50
C LEU A 88 7.23 24.88 -0.93
N GLU A 89 8.40 24.68 -1.55
CA GLU A 89 8.65 25.09 -2.94
C GLU A 89 7.82 24.26 -3.93
N GLY A 90 7.63 22.97 -3.66
CA GLY A 90 6.84 22.06 -4.48
C GLY A 90 5.33 22.05 -4.17
N ALA A 91 4.88 22.68 -3.08
CA ALA A 91 3.48 22.67 -2.64
C ALA A 91 2.50 23.31 -3.64
N GLY A 92 2.99 24.12 -4.58
CA GLY A 92 2.21 24.65 -5.69
C GLY A 92 1.83 23.61 -6.75
N GLY A 93 2.41 22.40 -6.69
CA GLY A 93 2.09 21.27 -7.57
C GLY A 93 1.71 20.02 -6.78
N GLU A 94 1.19 19.02 -7.49
CA GLU A 94 0.73 17.77 -6.88
C GLU A 94 1.85 16.73 -6.73
N ARG A 95 2.98 16.91 -7.42
CA ARG A 95 3.99 15.86 -7.57
C ARG A 95 4.66 15.47 -6.25
N VAL A 96 4.99 16.45 -5.41
CA VAL A 96 5.55 16.20 -4.06
C VAL A 96 4.62 15.32 -3.21
N PHE A 97 3.31 15.47 -3.39
CA PHE A 97 2.30 14.73 -2.64
C PHE A 97 1.98 13.36 -3.24
N ILE A 98 2.05 13.21 -4.56
CA ILE A 98 1.81 11.93 -5.24
C ILE A 98 3.02 10.98 -5.08
N ASP A 99 4.23 11.54 -5.02
CA ASP A 99 5.48 10.79 -4.89
C ASP A 99 5.76 10.36 -3.44
N ASP A 100 5.09 10.99 -2.47
CA ASP A 100 5.12 10.53 -1.10
C ASP A 100 4.17 9.34 -0.92
N PRO A 101 4.66 8.18 -0.44
CA PRO A 101 3.85 6.98 -0.30
C PRO A 101 2.72 7.14 0.73
N LEU A 102 2.91 8.01 1.72
CA LEU A 102 2.01 8.17 2.86
C LEU A 102 0.97 9.27 2.68
N THR A 103 1.21 10.20 1.76
CA THR A 103 0.35 11.36 1.57
C THR A 103 -1.02 10.95 1.04
N ILE A 104 -2.02 11.56 1.64
CA ILE A 104 -3.41 11.51 1.23
C ILE A 104 -3.89 12.94 1.15
N PHE A 105 -4.43 13.36 0.01
CA PHE A 105 -4.87 14.73 -0.21
C PHE A 105 -6.03 15.16 0.70
N THR A 106 -6.83 14.20 1.18
CA THR A 106 -7.85 14.40 2.20
C THR A 106 -7.29 13.99 3.56
N GLN A 107 -6.56 14.88 4.23
CA GLN A 107 -5.93 14.60 5.55
C GLN A 107 -6.89 14.69 6.73
N TRP A 108 -7.99 15.44 6.61
CA TRP A 108 -9.02 15.62 7.66
C TRP A 108 -9.57 14.31 8.26
N PRO A 109 -9.87 13.25 7.46
CA PRO A 109 -10.30 11.96 7.99
C PRO A 109 -9.24 11.21 8.81
N LEU A 110 -7.99 11.68 8.83
CA LEU A 110 -6.86 11.06 9.53
C LEU A 110 -6.62 11.66 10.92
N GLY A 111 -7.50 12.56 11.36
CA GLY A 111 -7.48 13.21 12.67
C GLY A 111 -6.63 14.48 12.73
N ASP A 112 -6.22 15.05 11.60
CA ASP A 112 -5.44 16.30 11.50
C ASP A 112 -4.21 16.36 12.41
N THR A 113 -3.57 15.20 12.60
CA THR A 113 -2.46 15.07 13.55
C THR A 113 -1.11 15.51 12.99
N CYS A 114 -0.97 15.66 11.67
CA CYS A 114 0.29 16.05 11.05
C CYS A 114 0.06 16.71 9.69
N TYR A 115 0.02 18.04 9.67
CA TYR A 115 -0.31 18.85 8.49
C TYR A 115 0.75 19.93 8.27
N MET A 116 0.93 20.35 7.03
CA MET A 116 1.98 21.33 6.69
C MET A 116 1.65 22.68 7.31
N MET A 117 2.48 23.13 8.25
CA MET A 117 2.43 24.46 8.83
C MET A 117 3.83 25.03 8.96
N ALA A 118 3.98 26.33 8.70
CA ALA A 118 5.24 27.03 8.88
C ALA A 118 5.74 27.02 10.34
N TYR A 119 4.81 26.98 11.31
CA TYR A 119 5.12 27.02 12.75
C TYR A 119 4.18 26.10 13.54
N PRO A 120 4.40 24.78 13.53
CA PRO A 120 3.56 23.84 14.27
C PRO A 120 3.66 24.06 15.78
N GLN A 121 2.50 24.18 16.44
CA GLN A 121 2.38 24.30 17.90
C GLN A 121 2.00 22.97 18.56
N THR A 122 1.68 21.97 17.76
CA THR A 122 1.28 20.62 18.17
C THR A 122 2.37 19.62 17.79
N ASN A 123 2.24 18.37 18.23
CA ASN A 123 3.14 17.29 17.80
C ASN A 123 2.56 16.59 16.55
N CYS A 124 3.43 16.21 15.62
CA CYS A 124 3.07 15.34 14.51
C CYS A 124 3.02 13.88 14.99
N THR A 125 1.93 13.17 14.68
CA THR A 125 1.81 11.72 14.96
C THR A 125 1.39 10.95 13.71
N GLN A 126 1.56 9.62 13.72
CA GLN A 126 1.08 8.76 12.63
C GLN A 126 -0.44 8.83 12.46
N GLY A 127 -1.23 9.12 13.50
CA GLY A 127 -2.68 9.28 13.43
C GLY A 127 -3.39 8.18 12.62
N GLY A 128 -4.22 8.59 11.65
CA GLY A 128 -4.90 7.71 10.71
C GLY A 128 -4.06 7.21 9.52
N PHE A 129 -2.80 7.60 9.42
CA PHE A 129 -1.92 7.14 8.34
C PHE A 129 -1.58 5.65 8.51
N PRO A 130 -1.48 4.88 7.41
CA PRO A 130 -1.02 3.49 7.46
C PRO A 130 0.33 3.36 8.17
N SER A 131 0.54 2.29 8.94
CA SER A 131 1.81 2.08 9.66
C SER A 131 2.89 1.43 8.81
N TYR A 132 2.48 0.68 7.78
CA TYR A 132 3.38 0.02 6.85
C TYR A 132 2.90 0.21 5.42
N MET A 133 3.85 0.21 4.49
CA MET A 133 3.57 0.28 3.06
C MET A 133 4.39 -0.73 2.28
N VAL A 134 3.83 -1.29 1.22
CA VAL A 134 4.55 -2.15 0.29
C VAL A 134 4.80 -1.36 -0.99
N ASN A 135 6.07 -1.08 -1.29
CA ASN A 135 6.47 -0.48 -2.55
C ASN A 135 6.44 -1.52 -3.67
N VAL A 136 5.39 -1.51 -4.49
CA VAL A 136 5.17 -2.54 -5.50
C VAL A 136 5.88 -2.20 -6.80
N THR A 137 6.78 -3.09 -7.19
CA THR A 137 7.42 -3.14 -8.51
C THR A 137 7.14 -4.44 -9.26
N THR A 138 6.65 -5.48 -8.57
CA THR A 138 6.37 -6.80 -9.16
C THR A 138 5.00 -7.33 -8.78
N ILE A 139 4.40 -8.14 -9.65
CA ILE A 139 3.12 -8.83 -9.39
C ILE A 139 3.20 -9.70 -8.13
N ARG A 140 4.37 -10.31 -7.88
CA ARG A 140 4.63 -11.12 -6.68
C ARG A 140 4.41 -10.32 -5.39
N GLN A 141 4.75 -9.04 -5.36
CA GLN A 141 4.54 -8.20 -4.18
C GLN A 141 3.06 -7.90 -3.95
N ILE A 142 2.27 -7.70 -5.00
CA ILE A 142 0.80 -7.54 -4.91
C ILE A 142 0.18 -8.82 -4.34
N GLN A 143 0.58 -9.98 -4.87
CA GLN A 143 0.07 -11.28 -4.44
C GLN A 143 0.46 -11.59 -2.98
N ASN A 144 1.67 -11.25 -2.58
CA ASN A 144 2.18 -11.48 -1.22
C ASN A 144 1.62 -10.48 -0.19
N ALA A 145 1.30 -9.25 -0.60
CA ALA A 145 0.75 -8.22 0.28
C ALA A 145 -0.76 -8.41 0.56
N GLY A 146 -1.45 -9.25 -0.21
CA GLY A 146 -2.88 -9.53 -0.04
C GLY A 146 -3.79 -8.55 -0.80
N HIS A 147 -5.07 -8.88 -0.87
CA HIS A 147 -6.07 -8.19 -1.71
C HIS A 147 -7.04 -7.38 -0.81
N GLU A 148 -6.72 -6.12 -0.50
CA GLU A 148 -7.66 -5.19 0.16
C GLU A 148 -8.28 -4.27 -0.93
N PHE A 149 -9.44 -4.66 -1.47
CA PHE A 149 -10.05 -4.02 -2.65
C PHE A 149 -11.10 -2.96 -2.35
N PHE A 150 -11.49 -2.78 -1.08
CA PHE A 150 -12.53 -1.82 -0.71
C PHE A 150 -11.92 -0.57 -0.10
N GLY A 151 -11.45 0.34 -0.97
CA GLY A 151 -11.71 1.79 -0.91
C GLY A 151 -11.64 2.54 0.42
N ARG A 152 -10.93 2.03 1.43
CA ARG A 152 -10.55 2.72 2.67
C ARG A 152 -9.04 2.82 2.66
N SER A 153 -8.51 3.65 1.77
CA SER A 153 -7.06 3.79 1.54
C SER A 153 -6.30 4.36 2.74
N THR A 154 -7.00 4.64 3.84
CA THR A 154 -6.50 5.28 5.05
C THR A 154 -7.17 4.71 6.28
N GLU A 155 -6.48 3.80 6.94
CA GLU A 155 -6.87 3.31 8.26
C GLU A 155 -5.65 3.28 9.17
N ALA A 156 -5.82 3.77 10.40
CA ALA A 156 -4.78 3.75 11.42
C ALA A 156 -4.31 2.30 11.63
N GLY A 157 -3.00 2.05 11.49
CA GLY A 157 -2.51 0.70 11.66
C GLY A 157 -2.74 -0.24 10.48
N SER A 158 -3.02 0.27 9.28
CA SER A 158 -3.13 -0.57 8.09
C SER A 158 -1.78 -0.81 7.40
N LEU A 159 -1.76 -1.82 6.54
CA LEU A 159 -0.73 -2.06 5.52
C LEU A 159 -1.26 -1.56 4.17
N ARG A 160 -0.62 -0.56 3.56
CA ARG A 160 -1.02 -0.03 2.24
C ARG A 160 -0.17 -0.64 1.13
N ILE A 161 -0.79 -0.96 0.01
CA ILE A 161 -0.09 -1.34 -1.23
C ILE A 161 0.11 -0.09 -2.07
N TRP A 162 1.37 0.29 -2.30
CA TRP A 162 1.71 1.48 -3.07
C TRP A 162 2.08 1.09 -4.50
N THR A 163 1.16 1.38 -5.43
CA THR A 163 1.28 1.01 -6.86
C THR A 163 1.85 2.12 -7.73
N HIS A 164 2.34 3.20 -7.14
CA HIS A 164 2.76 4.41 -7.85
C HIS A 164 3.75 4.13 -8.99
N TYR A 165 4.72 3.23 -8.79
CA TYR A 165 5.72 2.91 -9.81
C TYR A 165 5.25 1.96 -10.92
N LEU A 166 4.01 1.47 -10.89
CA LEU A 166 3.43 0.66 -11.96
C LEU A 166 2.95 1.55 -13.12
N LYS A 167 3.89 2.20 -13.82
CA LYS A 167 3.65 3.19 -14.88
C LYS A 167 3.59 2.62 -16.31
N CYS A 168 3.53 1.30 -16.49
CA CYS A 168 3.58 0.69 -17.81
C CYS A 168 2.43 1.17 -18.72
N PHE A 169 2.72 1.43 -20.00
CA PHE A 169 1.72 1.73 -21.02
C PHE A 169 2.04 0.96 -22.30
N GLU A 170 1.03 0.35 -22.90
CA GLU A 170 1.13 -0.28 -24.20
C GLU A 170 -0.16 -0.05 -24.97
N TYR A 171 -0.01 0.47 -26.19
CA TYR A 171 -1.11 0.61 -27.12
C TYR A 171 -1.30 -0.69 -27.91
N LEU A 172 -2.53 -1.20 -27.92
CA LEU A 172 -2.91 -2.43 -28.60
C LEU A 172 -3.80 -2.05 -29.79
N PRO A 173 -3.24 -2.00 -31.02
CA PRO A 173 -4.02 -1.59 -32.20
C PRO A 173 -5.15 -2.58 -32.53
N GLU A 174 -4.97 -3.84 -32.19
CA GLU A 174 -5.94 -4.92 -32.35
C GLU A 174 -5.99 -5.73 -31.05
N TYR A 175 -7.14 -5.72 -30.37
CA TYR A 175 -7.36 -6.45 -29.13
C TYR A 175 -8.72 -7.12 -29.17
N THR A 176 -8.77 -8.38 -28.72
CA THR A 176 -10.00 -9.16 -28.62
C THR A 176 -10.17 -9.69 -27.20
N GLN A 177 -11.29 -9.39 -26.55
CA GLN A 177 -11.65 -9.95 -25.25
C GLN A 177 -13.17 -10.15 -25.16
N GLY A 178 -13.61 -11.41 -25.15
CA GLY A 178 -15.03 -11.75 -25.24
C GLY A 178 -15.62 -11.24 -26.56
N GLU A 179 -16.65 -10.40 -26.46
CA GLU A 179 -17.29 -9.77 -27.62
C GLU A 179 -16.58 -8.49 -28.10
N TYR A 180 -15.63 -7.96 -27.32
CA TYR A 180 -14.91 -6.75 -27.69
C TYR A 180 -13.85 -7.05 -28.74
N GLN A 181 -13.89 -6.33 -29.87
CA GLN A 181 -12.85 -6.28 -30.89
C GLN A 181 -12.56 -4.83 -31.26
N GLY A 182 -11.32 -4.39 -31.08
CA GLY A 182 -10.93 -3.03 -31.39
C GLY A 182 -9.61 -2.62 -30.78
N ARG A 183 -9.38 -1.31 -30.75
CA ARG A 183 -8.16 -0.69 -30.21
C ARG A 183 -8.25 -0.60 -28.70
N ALA A 184 -7.26 -1.11 -27.99
CA ALA A 184 -7.18 -1.05 -26.54
C ALA A 184 -5.85 -0.43 -26.08
N SER A 185 -5.74 -0.19 -24.78
CA SER A 185 -4.46 0.17 -24.15
C SER A 185 -4.32 -0.60 -22.85
N ARG A 186 -3.15 -1.19 -22.63
CA ARG A 186 -2.77 -1.80 -21.37
C ARG A 186 -2.07 -0.74 -20.54
N VAL A 187 -2.70 -0.38 -19.43
CA VAL A 187 -2.23 0.67 -18.52
C VAL A 187 -1.88 0.08 -17.16
N GLY A 188 -0.76 0.51 -16.59
CA GLY A 188 -0.35 0.15 -15.24
C GLY A 188 -1.20 0.88 -14.20
N ALA A 189 -1.35 0.27 -13.03
CA ALA A 189 -2.20 0.79 -11.96
C ALA A 189 -1.74 2.14 -11.38
N GLY A 190 -0.48 2.51 -11.60
CA GLY A 190 0.07 3.80 -11.20
C GLY A 190 0.10 4.83 -12.33
N LEU A 191 -0.40 4.55 -13.53
CA LEU A 191 -0.29 5.50 -14.65
C LEU A 191 -0.98 6.83 -14.30
N GLU A 192 -0.23 7.92 -14.40
CA GLU A 192 -0.63 9.30 -14.12
C GLU A 192 -0.20 10.18 -15.32
N SER A 193 -0.84 11.33 -15.51
CA SER A 193 -0.57 12.29 -16.60
C SER A 193 0.56 13.26 -16.30
#